data_AF-A0A6N4TJT8-F1
#
_entry.id   AF-A0A6N4TJT8-F1
#
_cell.length_a   1.000
_cell.length_b   1.000
_cell.length_c   1.000
_cell.angle_alpha   90.00
_cell.angle_beta   90.00
_cell.angle_gamma   90.00
#
_symmetry.space_group_name_H-M   'P 1'
#
loop_
_entity.id
_entity.type
_entity.pdbx_description
1 polymer ?
#
loop_
_entity_poly.entity_id
_entity_poly.type
_entity_poly.pdbx_seq_one_letter_code
_entity_poly.pdbx_strand_id
1 'polypeptide(L)'
;MGYNHAKSLRLWHQWKEQEEKILRELNVDEELIKQLREYDWNTFKRERRIVSKQIPTSSNFFLNAPYYDRKEINTIDDVLDEIQNEALFAHLLNTDKTTLNIILLKMLGYSTSEISALLNLSCQAIYSRIYHLKKSLKK
;
A
#
# COMPACT_ATOMS: atom_id res chain seq x y z
N MET A 1 -17.08 4.23 -2.86
CA MET A 1 -18.31 3.65 -3.46
C MET A 1 -18.07 3.44 -4.95
N GLY A 2 -18.52 2.33 -5.52
CA GLY A 2 -18.32 2.00 -6.94
C GLY A 2 -19.33 2.68 -7.87
N TYR A 3 -19.04 2.65 -9.17
CA TYR A 3 -19.89 3.23 -10.22
C TYR A 3 -21.28 2.57 -10.29
N ASN A 4 -22.36 3.37 -10.20
CA ASN A 4 -23.75 2.89 -10.31
C ASN A 4 -24.30 3.12 -11.73
N HIS A 5 -24.29 2.07 -12.53
CA HIS A 5 -24.73 2.11 -13.92
C HIS A 5 -26.22 2.48 -14.06
N ALA A 6 -27.10 1.89 -13.26
CA ALA A 6 -28.55 2.09 -13.36
C ALA A 6 -28.94 3.57 -13.12
N LYS A 7 -28.30 4.21 -12.14
CA LYS A 7 -28.51 5.64 -11.87
C LYS A 7 -28.02 6.50 -13.04
N SER A 8 -26.83 6.22 -13.56
CA SER A 8 -26.26 6.99 -14.68
C SER A 8 -27.09 6.89 -15.96
N LEU A 9 -27.63 5.70 -16.26
CA LEU A 9 -28.43 5.47 -17.46
C LEU A 9 -29.78 6.18 -17.38
N ARG A 10 -30.44 6.21 -16.21
CA ARG A 10 -31.68 6.98 -16.01
C ARG A 10 -31.48 8.47 -16.25
N LEU A 11 -30.41 9.05 -15.69
CA LEU A 11 -30.07 10.46 -15.89
C LEU A 11 -29.77 10.77 -17.36
N TRP A 12 -29.05 9.87 -18.04
CA TRP A 12 -28.74 10.02 -19.47
C TRP A 12 -30.02 10.02 -20.33
N HIS A 13 -30.96 9.12 -20.07
CA HIS A 13 -32.24 9.09 -20.79
C HIS A 13 -33.06 10.37 -20.57
N GLN A 14 -33.19 10.82 -19.31
CA GLN A 14 -33.94 12.03 -18.99
C GLN A 14 -33.33 13.26 -19.69
N TRP A 15 -32.01 13.35 -19.72
CA TRP A 15 -31.30 14.42 -20.42
C TRP A 15 -31.53 14.37 -21.94
N LYS A 16 -31.38 13.19 -22.58
CA LYS A 16 -31.62 13.04 -24.02
C LYS A 16 -33.07 13.32 -24.42
N GLU A 17 -34.05 12.92 -23.62
CA GLU A 17 -35.45 13.22 -23.89
C GLU A 17 -35.76 14.72 -23.85
N GLN A 18 -35.11 15.47 -22.96
CA GLN A 18 -35.24 16.93 -22.91
C GLN A 18 -34.57 17.59 -24.13
N GLU A 19 -33.38 17.14 -24.49
CA GLU A 19 -32.66 17.65 -25.65
C GLU A 19 -33.42 17.41 -26.96
N GLU A 20 -33.95 16.19 -27.17
CA GLU A 20 -34.72 15.86 -28.37
C GLU A 20 -36.03 16.66 -28.46
N LYS A 21 -36.68 16.96 -27.34
CA LYS A 21 -37.85 17.86 -27.32
C LYS A 21 -37.48 19.24 -27.83
N ILE A 22 -36.39 19.82 -27.34
CA ILE A 22 -35.91 21.14 -27.76
C ILE A 22 -35.54 21.12 -29.26
N LEU A 23 -34.86 20.08 -29.73
CA LEU A 23 -34.49 19.95 -31.15
C LEU A 23 -35.72 19.86 -32.07
N ARG A 24 -36.76 19.16 -31.64
CA ARG A 24 -38.04 19.10 -32.37
C ARG A 24 -38.78 20.43 -32.36
N GLU A 25 -38.76 21.16 -31.24
CA GLU A 25 -39.31 22.53 -31.17
C GLU A 25 -38.59 23.50 -32.12
N LEU A 26 -37.31 23.25 -32.40
CA LEU A 26 -36.50 24.02 -33.34
C LEU A 26 -36.62 23.53 -34.80
N ASN A 27 -37.56 22.61 -35.10
CA ASN A 27 -37.77 22.01 -36.43
C ASN A 27 -36.51 21.36 -37.03
N VAL A 28 -35.63 20.79 -36.20
CA VAL A 28 -34.48 20.01 -36.67
C VAL A 28 -34.98 18.71 -37.29
N ASP A 29 -34.32 18.26 -38.37
CA ASP A 29 -34.66 17.03 -39.06
C ASP A 29 -34.51 15.79 -38.17
N GLU A 30 -35.48 14.89 -38.22
CA GLU A 30 -35.59 13.73 -37.33
C GLU A 30 -34.47 12.71 -37.63
N GLU A 31 -33.99 12.62 -38.87
CA GLU A 31 -32.82 11.80 -39.21
C GLU A 31 -31.56 12.30 -38.51
N LEU A 32 -31.38 13.63 -38.44
CA LEU A 32 -30.23 14.25 -37.79
C LEU A 32 -30.29 14.07 -36.27
N ILE A 33 -31.48 14.17 -35.68
CA ILE A 33 -31.71 13.86 -34.25
C ILE A 33 -31.34 12.40 -33.94
N LYS A 34 -31.73 11.46 -34.82
CA LYS A 34 -31.41 10.05 -34.66
C LYS A 34 -29.90 9.78 -34.75
N GLN A 35 -29.23 10.38 -35.74
CA GLN A 35 -27.77 10.28 -35.88
C GLN A 35 -27.04 10.82 -34.64
N LEU A 36 -27.51 11.95 -34.11
CA LEU A 36 -26.97 12.53 -32.88
C LEU A 36 -27.16 11.60 -31.68
N ARG A 37 -28.35 10.98 -31.53
CA ARG A 37 -28.63 10.03 -30.45
C ARG A 37 -27.72 8.80 -30.51
N GLU A 38 -27.46 8.27 -31.71
CA GLU A 38 -26.55 7.14 -31.90
C GLU A 38 -25.09 7.51 -31.54
N TYR A 39 -24.66 8.71 -31.93
CA TYR A 39 -23.35 9.23 -31.57
C TYR A 39 -23.19 9.37 -30.05
N ASP A 40 -24.15 10.01 -29.38
CA ASP A 40 -24.12 10.21 -27.93
C ASP A 40 -24.19 8.89 -27.16
N TRP A 41 -24.93 7.91 -27.68
CA TRP A 41 -24.95 6.57 -27.11
C TRP A 41 -23.57 5.91 -27.16
N ASN A 42 -22.83 6.06 -28.26
CA ASN A 42 -21.47 5.54 -28.36
C ASN A 42 -20.52 6.24 -27.38
N THR A 43 -20.64 7.55 -27.22
CA THR A 43 -19.88 8.34 -26.24
C THR A 43 -20.17 7.88 -24.81
N PHE A 44 -21.45 7.74 -24.45
CA PHE A 44 -21.86 7.26 -23.13
C PHE A 44 -21.34 5.85 -22.83
N LYS A 45 -21.39 4.93 -23.82
CA LYS A 45 -20.82 3.58 -23.68
C LYS A 45 -19.31 3.62 -23.42
N ARG A 46 -18.58 4.51 -24.11
CA ARG A 46 -17.13 4.69 -23.93
C ARG A 46 -16.80 5.19 -22.53
N GLU A 47 -17.47 6.24 -22.07
CA GLU A 47 -17.27 6.81 -20.73
C GLU A 47 -17.60 5.80 -19.63
N ARG A 48 -18.73 5.10 -19.76
CA ARG A 48 -19.12 4.04 -18.82
C ARG A 48 -18.05 2.95 -18.71
N ARG A 49 -17.40 2.56 -19.81
CA ARG A 49 -16.29 1.59 -19.79
C ARG A 49 -15.07 2.11 -19.04
N ILE A 50 -14.77 3.40 -19.17
CA ILE A 50 -13.65 4.05 -18.48
C ILE A 50 -13.96 4.11 -16.98
N VAL A 51 -15.09 4.71 -16.61
CA VAL A 51 -15.47 4.91 -15.20
C VAL A 51 -15.71 3.58 -14.47
N SER A 52 -16.24 2.55 -15.14
CA SER A 52 -16.38 1.22 -14.53
C SER A 52 -15.03 0.56 -14.19
N LYS A 53 -13.97 0.91 -14.94
CA LYS A 53 -12.62 0.39 -14.75
C LYS A 53 -11.75 1.27 -13.88
N GLN A 54 -12.16 2.52 -13.67
CA GLN A 54 -11.52 3.38 -12.68
C GLN A 54 -11.76 2.74 -11.32
N ILE A 55 -10.68 2.22 -10.74
CA ILE A 55 -10.65 1.96 -9.31
C ILE A 55 -10.77 3.35 -8.69
N PRO A 56 -11.87 3.69 -7.99
CA PRO A 56 -11.88 4.93 -7.23
C PRO A 56 -10.70 4.82 -6.28
N THR A 57 -9.67 5.64 -6.52
CA THR A 57 -8.50 5.73 -5.68
C THR A 57 -9.02 5.71 -4.25
N SER A 58 -8.69 4.65 -3.50
CA SER A 58 -9.31 4.45 -2.19
C SER A 58 -9.13 5.75 -1.41
N SER A 59 -10.12 6.16 -0.62
CA SER A 59 -9.98 7.34 0.23
C SER A 59 -8.70 7.29 1.08
N ASN A 60 -8.16 6.08 1.27
CA ASN A 60 -6.90 5.78 1.94
C ASN A 60 -5.64 6.09 1.12
N PHE A 61 -5.71 6.23 -0.20
CA PHE A 61 -4.57 6.62 -1.03
C PHE A 61 -4.11 8.06 -0.74
N PHE A 62 -5.04 8.92 -0.35
CA PHE A 62 -4.74 10.29 0.09
C PHE A 62 -4.58 10.42 1.61
N LEU A 63 -4.64 9.31 2.36
CA LEU A 63 -4.14 9.31 3.73
C LEU A 63 -2.62 9.35 3.65
N ASN A 64 -2.09 10.57 3.51
CA ASN A 64 -0.71 10.88 3.83
C ASN A 64 -0.55 10.69 5.35
N ALA A 65 -0.51 9.43 5.80
CA ALA A 65 0.07 9.14 7.08
C ALA A 65 1.51 9.66 7.01
N PRO A 66 1.95 10.53 7.92
CA PRO A 66 3.34 10.96 7.94
C PRO A 66 4.20 9.69 8.05
N TYR A 67 4.92 9.39 6.96
CA TYR A 67 5.97 8.40 6.98
C TYR A 67 7.13 9.09 7.69
N TYR A 68 7.24 8.86 9.00
CA TYR A 68 8.44 9.22 9.70
C TYR A 68 9.54 8.31 9.16
N ASP A 69 10.57 8.90 8.55
CA ASP A 69 11.77 8.18 8.18
C ASP A 69 12.23 7.42 9.43
N ARG A 70 12.23 6.09 9.34
CA ARG A 70 12.79 5.26 10.40
C ARG A 70 14.28 5.57 10.40
N LYS A 71 14.83 5.93 11.56
CA LYS A 71 16.27 6.13 11.73
C LYS A 71 16.98 4.91 11.13
N GLU A 72 17.94 5.14 10.26
CA GLU A 72 18.70 4.04 9.66
C GLU A 72 19.56 3.40 10.75
N ILE A 73 19.24 2.17 11.13
CA ILE A 73 19.97 1.42 12.13
C ILE A 73 21.19 0.78 11.44
N ASN A 74 22.36 1.39 11.58
CA ASN A 74 23.59 0.90 10.95
C ASN A 74 24.55 0.25 11.95
N THR A 75 24.50 0.66 13.22
CA THR A 75 25.45 0.24 14.26
C THR A 75 24.74 -0.43 15.44
N ILE A 76 25.50 -1.20 16.24
CA ILE A 76 24.99 -1.75 17.51
C ILE A 76 24.53 -0.62 18.45
N ASP A 77 25.26 0.48 18.50
CA ASP A 77 24.90 1.62 19.34
C ASP A 77 23.57 2.25 18.89
N ASP A 78 23.31 2.32 17.57
CA ASP A 78 22.02 2.77 17.05
C ASP A 78 20.86 1.86 17.48
N VAL A 79 21.09 0.53 17.50
CA VAL A 79 20.10 -0.43 18.01
C VAL A 79 19.82 -0.17 19.49
N LEU A 80 20.86 0.08 20.28
CA LEU A 80 20.73 0.29 21.72
C LEU A 80 20.03 1.61 22.05
N ASP A 81 20.31 2.67 21.30
CA ASP A 81 19.70 4.00 21.47
C ASP A 81 18.18 4.01 21.21
N GLU A 82 17.67 3.11 20.38
CA GLU A 82 16.23 3.01 20.09
C GLU A 82 15.43 2.28 21.19
N ILE A 83 16.12 1.62 22.12
CA ILE A 83 15.46 0.81 23.16
C ILE A 83 15.00 1.70 24.30
N GLN A 84 13.69 1.92 24.37
CA GLN A 84 13.07 2.69 25.47
C GLN A 84 12.96 1.90 26.78
N ASN A 85 13.06 0.56 26.74
CA ASN A 85 12.95 -0.28 27.92
C ASN A 85 14.31 -0.45 28.60
N GLU A 86 14.47 0.18 29.75
CA GLU A 86 15.71 0.20 30.54
C GLU A 86 16.20 -1.21 30.93
N ALA A 87 15.29 -2.12 31.30
CA ALA A 87 15.66 -3.49 31.67
C ALA A 87 16.19 -4.28 30.46
N LEU A 88 15.58 -4.10 29.29
CA LEU A 88 16.04 -4.71 28.04
C LEU A 88 17.41 -4.15 27.62
N PHE A 89 17.58 -2.83 27.75
CA PHE A 89 18.82 -2.14 27.43
C PHE A 89 19.98 -2.63 28.31
N ALA A 90 19.80 -2.68 29.62
CA ALA A 90 20.81 -3.17 30.56
C ALA A 90 21.20 -4.64 30.28
N HIS A 91 20.23 -5.47 29.89
CA HIS A 91 20.48 -6.87 29.56
C HIS A 91 21.27 -7.04 28.25
N LEU A 92 20.94 -6.25 27.23
CA LEU A 92 21.66 -6.26 25.96
C LEU A 92 23.06 -5.66 26.08
N LEU A 93 23.26 -4.63 26.92
CA LEU A 93 24.59 -4.10 27.23
C LEU A 93 25.53 -5.16 27.82
N ASN A 94 25.00 -6.06 28.66
CA ASN A 94 25.77 -7.14 29.29
C ASN A 94 25.96 -8.37 28.39
N THR A 95 25.41 -8.36 27.17
CA THR A 95 25.47 -9.50 26.24
C THR A 95 26.74 -9.46 25.38
N ASP A 96 27.27 -10.63 25.03
CA ASP A 96 28.41 -10.75 24.11
C ASP A 96 28.24 -9.94 22.82
N LYS A 97 29.30 -9.20 22.44
CA LYS A 97 29.34 -8.40 21.19
C LYS A 97 29.03 -9.21 19.93
N THR A 98 29.42 -10.49 19.90
CA THR A 98 29.12 -11.40 18.78
C THR A 98 27.63 -11.70 18.66
N THR A 99 26.94 -11.85 19.79
CA THR A 99 25.49 -12.05 19.84
C THR A 99 24.74 -10.78 19.45
N LEU A 100 25.22 -9.59 19.85
CA LEU A 100 24.67 -8.30 19.40
C LEU A 100 24.81 -8.11 17.89
N ASN A 101 25.97 -8.43 17.31
CA ASN A 101 26.19 -8.39 15.86
C ASN A 101 25.24 -9.33 15.09
N ILE A 102 24.96 -10.53 15.63
CA ILE A 102 23.97 -11.45 15.04
C ILE A 102 22.58 -10.80 15.00
N ILE A 103 22.18 -10.11 16.07
CA ILE A 103 20.87 -9.42 16.15
C ILE A 103 20.81 -8.28 15.14
N LEU A 104 21.84 -7.43 15.09
CA LEU A 104 21.94 -6.31 14.14
C LEU A 104 21.80 -6.80 12.70
N LEU A 105 22.59 -7.81 12.30
CA LEU A 105 22.50 -8.38 10.95
C LEU A 105 21.12 -8.99 10.68
N LYS A 106 20.47 -9.57 11.69
CA LYS A 106 19.11 -10.08 11.54
C LYS A 106 18.07 -8.98 11.33
N MET A 107 18.24 -7.83 12.01
CA MET A 107 17.39 -6.64 11.83
C MET A 107 17.58 -6.02 10.44
N LEU A 108 18.81 -6.02 9.93
CA LEU A 108 19.15 -5.59 8.56
C LEU A 108 18.66 -6.55 7.47
N GLY A 109 18.06 -7.68 7.83
CA GLY A 109 17.43 -8.62 6.88
C GLY A 109 18.34 -9.76 6.39
N TYR A 110 19.55 -9.90 6.92
CA TYR A 110 20.45 -10.98 6.52
C TYR A 110 19.90 -12.37 6.89
N SER A 111 20.14 -13.32 5.98
CA SER A 111 19.87 -14.73 6.20
C SER A 111 20.88 -15.33 7.19
N THR A 112 20.52 -16.45 7.83
CA THR A 112 21.42 -17.12 8.78
C THR A 112 22.67 -17.69 8.10
N SER A 113 22.58 -18.06 6.82
CA SER A 113 23.71 -18.46 5.98
C SER A 113 24.68 -17.31 5.71
N GLU A 114 24.17 -16.11 5.43
CA GLU A 114 25.03 -14.93 5.20
C GLU A 114 25.71 -14.49 6.50
N ILE A 115 24.98 -14.51 7.62
CA ILE A 115 25.54 -14.21 8.95
C ILE A 115 26.62 -15.24 9.32
N SER A 116 26.40 -16.52 9.00
CA SER A 116 27.39 -17.58 9.18
C SER A 116 28.69 -17.30 8.43
N ALA A 117 28.59 -16.88 7.17
CA ALA A 117 29.74 -16.52 6.35
C ALA A 117 30.46 -15.26 6.86
N LEU A 118 29.71 -14.22 7.24
CA LEU A 118 30.26 -12.94 7.71
C LEU A 118 30.99 -13.07 9.06
N LEU A 119 30.44 -13.85 9.98
CA LEU A 119 30.97 -13.98 11.34
C LEU A 119 31.87 -15.20 11.53
N ASN A 120 32.09 -16.02 10.50
CA ASN A 120 32.80 -17.30 10.56
C ASN A 120 32.26 -18.22 11.67
N LEU A 121 30.93 -18.28 11.81
CA LEU A 121 30.22 -19.11 12.78
C LEU A 121 29.40 -20.18 12.07
N SER A 122 29.18 -21.32 12.72
CA SER A 122 28.21 -22.30 12.20
C SER A 122 26.78 -21.77 12.37
N CYS A 123 25.90 -22.12 11.43
CA CYS A 123 24.47 -21.83 11.54
C CYS A 123 23.88 -22.31 12.87
N GLN A 124 24.33 -23.48 13.35
CA GLN A 124 23.89 -24.03 14.64
C GLN A 124 24.30 -23.12 15.81
N ALA A 125 25.53 -22.61 15.82
CA ALA A 125 25.99 -21.69 16.85
C ALA A 125 25.16 -20.39 16.88
N ILE A 126 24.78 -19.88 15.69
CA ILE A 126 23.90 -18.71 15.57
C ILE A 126 22.52 -18.99 16.17
N TYR A 127 21.89 -20.12 15.82
CA TYR A 127 20.59 -20.50 16.39
C TYR A 127 20.64 -20.69 17.91
N SER A 128 21.68 -21.34 18.43
CA SER A 128 21.88 -21.52 19.87
C SER A 128 22.03 -20.18 20.59
N ARG A 129 22.82 -19.25 20.06
CA ARG A 129 23.00 -17.90 20.65
C ARG A 129 21.67 -17.14 20.71
N ILE A 130 20.89 -17.15 19.63
CA ILE A 130 19.55 -16.52 19.61
C ILE A 130 18.61 -17.19 20.62
N TYR A 131 18.65 -18.52 20.73
CA TYR A 131 17.83 -19.27 21.68
C TYR A 131 18.16 -18.90 23.14
N HIS A 132 19.46 -18.89 23.50
CA HIS A 132 19.90 -18.52 24.85
C HIS A 132 19.56 -17.07 25.19
N LEU A 133 19.73 -16.14 24.24
CA LEU A 133 19.31 -14.75 24.39
C LEU A 133 17.81 -14.66 24.70
N LYS A 134 16.95 -15.30 23.89
CA LYS A 134 15.50 -15.32 24.12
C LYS A 134 15.13 -15.92 25.48
N LYS A 135 15.84 -16.95 25.92
CA LYS A 135 15.62 -17.57 27.23
C LYS A 135 16.02 -16.63 28.37
N SER A 136 17.10 -15.86 28.18
CA SER A 136 17.57 -14.89 29.17
C SER A 136 16.63 -13.70 29.32
N LEU A 137 15.99 -13.25 28.24
CA LEU A 137 15.03 -12.14 28.24
C LEU A 137 13.64 -12.50 28.80
N LYS A 138 13.34 -13.79 28.99
CA LYS A 138 12.09 -14.26 29.59
C LYS A 138 12.16 -14.41 31.10
N LYS A 139 13.35 -14.26 31.68
CA LYS A 139 13.57 -14.26 33.13
C LYS A 139 13.45 -12.83 33.63
#